data_AF-A0A8J7VW17-F1
#
_entry.id   AF-A0A8J7VW17-F1
#
_cell.length_a   1.000
_cell.length_b   1.000
_cell.length_c   1.000
_cell.angle_alpha   90.00
_cell.angle_beta   90.00
_cell.angle_gamma   90.00
#
_symmetry.space_group_name_H-M   'P 1'
#
loop_
_entity.id
_entity.type
_entity.pdbx_description
1 polymer ?
#
loop_
_entity_poly.entity_id
_entity_poly.type
_entity_poly.pdbx_seq_one_letter_code
_entity_poly.pdbx_strand_id
1 'polypeptide(L)'
;AVLYAARGAPAALPLELPDLRSRLAHCTRIALQPLDDAGRRAVLRMRGAARGLQLDDAVIDWLLVHVERDLASLGAVLDRLDRASLAARRRPTVPFLRQLLRE
;
A
#
# COMPACT_ATOMS: atom_id res chain seq x y z
N ALA A 1 -20.84 16.41 5.33
CA ALA A 1 -21.08 15.02 4.90
C ALA A 1 -20.21 14.09 5.74
N VAL A 2 -20.67 12.86 6.04
CA VAL A 2 -19.89 11.88 6.83
C VAL A 2 -19.36 10.80 5.90
N LEU A 3 -18.07 10.47 6.03
CA LEU A 3 -17.43 9.32 5.40
C LEU A 3 -16.98 8.37 6.52
N TYR A 4 -17.20 7.07 6.35
CA TYR A 4 -16.71 6.06 7.28
C TYR A 4 -16.12 4.86 6.51
N ALA A 5 -15.23 4.14 7.19
CA ALA A 5 -14.68 2.88 6.70
C ALA A 5 -14.98 1.77 7.70
N ALA A 6 -15.21 0.55 7.21
CA ALA A 6 -15.48 -0.61 8.02
C ALA A 6 -14.85 -1.85 7.38
N ARG A 7 -14.55 -2.87 8.20
CA ARG A 7 -14.02 -4.16 7.73
C ARG A 7 -15.08 -5.08 7.09
N GLY A 8 -16.34 -4.68 7.10
CA GLY A 8 -17.44 -5.46 6.55
C GLY A 8 -18.70 -4.62 6.35
N ALA A 9 -19.73 -5.23 5.76
CA ALA A 9 -21.03 -4.59 5.60
C ALA A 9 -21.66 -4.28 6.98
N PRO A 10 -22.48 -3.23 7.13
CA PRO A 10 -23.10 -2.87 8.41
C PRO A 10 -23.84 -4.03 9.09
N ALA A 11 -24.42 -4.95 8.31
CA ALA A 11 -25.09 -6.15 8.83
C ALA A 11 -24.13 -7.15 9.52
N ALA A 12 -22.88 -7.23 9.08
CA ALA A 12 -21.86 -8.12 9.65
C ALA A 12 -21.07 -7.48 10.79
N LEU A 13 -21.30 -6.20 11.09
CA LEU A 13 -20.62 -5.52 12.19
C LEU A 13 -21.29 -5.91 13.53
N PRO A 14 -20.51 -6.06 14.61
CA PRO A 14 -21.02 -6.31 15.95
C PRO A 14 -21.60 -5.03 16.57
N LEU A 15 -22.60 -4.43 15.92
CA LEU A 15 -23.30 -3.23 16.38
C LEU A 15 -24.49 -3.63 17.25
N GLU A 16 -24.48 -3.18 18.50
CA GLU A 16 -25.57 -3.45 19.46
C GLU A 16 -26.79 -2.55 19.22
N LEU A 17 -26.58 -1.30 18.79
CA LEU A 17 -27.66 -0.34 18.56
C LEU A 17 -28.33 -0.56 17.20
N PRO A 18 -29.63 -0.92 17.16
CA PRO A 18 -30.34 -1.14 15.90
C PRO A 18 -30.45 0.11 15.02
N ASP A 19 -30.64 1.30 15.63
CA ASP A 19 -30.75 2.56 14.88
C ASP A 19 -29.43 2.95 14.20
N LEU A 20 -28.28 2.65 14.83
CA LEU A 20 -26.98 2.88 14.21
C LEU A 20 -26.80 1.96 13.00
N ARG A 21 -27.16 0.68 13.14
CA ARG A 21 -27.08 -0.31 12.07
C ARG A 21 -27.94 0.10 10.87
N SER A 22 -29.18 0.56 11.11
CA SER A 22 -30.07 1.01 10.04
C SER A 22 -29.51 2.26 9.35
N ARG A 23 -29.03 3.27 10.09
CA ARG A 23 -28.42 4.48 9.53
C ARG A 23 -27.24 4.16 8.62
N LEU A 24 -26.31 3.30 9.07
CA LEU A 24 -25.15 2.91 8.26
C LEU A 24 -25.57 2.13 6.99
N ALA A 25 -26.61 1.31 7.08
CA ALA A 25 -27.13 0.55 5.94
C ALA A 25 -27.75 1.46 4.85
N HIS A 26 -28.26 2.64 5.22
CA HIS A 26 -28.81 3.62 4.27
C HIS A 26 -27.73 4.48 3.57
N CYS A 27 -26.49 4.46 4.05
CA CYS A 27 -25.41 5.18 3.39
C CYS A 27 -25.02 4.52 2.05
N THR A 28 -24.57 5.32 1.08
CA THR A 28 -23.93 4.79 -0.13
C THR A 28 -22.67 4.02 0.26
N ARG A 29 -22.54 2.80 -0.27
CA ARG A 29 -21.42 1.90 0.04
C ARG A 29 -20.58 1.64 -1.21
N ILE A 30 -19.27 1.69 -1.04
CA ILE A 30 -18.29 1.29 -2.03
C ILE A 30 -17.45 0.19 -1.39
N ALA A 31 -17.47 -1.01 -1.97
CA ALA A 31 -16.63 -2.12 -1.50
C ALA A 31 -15.22 -1.95 -2.07
N LEU A 32 -14.24 -1.73 -1.20
CA LEU A 32 -12.83 -1.69 -1.62
C LEU A 32 -12.33 -3.10 -1.85
N GLN A 33 -11.93 -3.39 -3.09
CA GLN A 33 -11.26 -4.62 -3.43
C GLN A 33 -9.76 -4.49 -3.17
N PRO A 34 -9.08 -5.56 -2.71
CA PRO A 34 -7.64 -5.56 -2.67
C PRO A 34 -7.09 -5.39 -4.10
N LEU A 35 -5.94 -4.73 -4.21
CA LEU A 35 -5.27 -4.61 -5.50
C LEU A 35 -4.81 -5.99 -5.99
N ASP A 36 -4.81 -6.16 -7.30
CA ASP A 36 -4.06 -7.23 -7.96
C ASP A 36 -2.58 -6.85 -8.11
N ASP A 37 -1.79 -7.72 -8.73
CA ASP A 37 -0.37 -7.45 -8.93
C ASP A 37 -0.12 -6.25 -9.87
N ALA A 38 -0.99 -6.02 -10.85
CA ALA A 38 -0.88 -4.86 -11.74
C ALA A 38 -1.12 -3.54 -10.98
N GLY A 39 -2.15 -3.49 -10.15
CA GLY A 39 -2.46 -2.37 -9.28
C GLY A 39 -1.35 -2.11 -8.26
N ARG A 40 -0.77 -3.17 -7.66
CA ARG A 40 0.40 -3.03 -6.78
C ARG A 40 1.59 -2.40 -7.52
N ARG A 41 1.91 -2.85 -8.73
CA ARG A 41 2.97 -2.24 -9.56
C ARG A 41 2.71 -0.76 -9.82
N ALA A 42 1.47 -0.42 -10.19
CA ALA A 42 1.09 0.97 -10.44
C ALA A 42 1.26 1.84 -9.19
N VAL A 43 0.84 1.35 -8.01
CA VAL A 43 1.02 2.06 -6.74
C VAL A 43 2.50 2.24 -6.40
N LEU A 44 3.33 1.20 -6.60
CA LEU A 44 4.77 1.30 -6.37
C LEU A 44 5.42 2.35 -7.27
N ARG A 45 5.12 2.34 -8.58
CA ARG A 45 5.60 3.37 -9.53
C ARG A 45 5.16 4.76 -9.11
N MET A 46 3.87 4.94 -8.82
CA MET A 46 3.29 6.23 -8.43
C MET A 46 3.94 6.75 -7.13
N ARG A 47 4.06 5.90 -6.11
CA ARG A 47 4.65 6.27 -4.82
C ARG A 47 6.14 6.54 -4.90
N GLY A 48 6.87 5.79 -5.73
CA GLY A 48 8.27 6.04 -6.04
C GLY A 48 8.45 7.40 -6.71
N ALA A 49 7.70 7.65 -7.79
CA ALA A 49 7.74 8.91 -8.53
C ALA A 49 7.41 10.12 -7.64
N ALA A 50 6.42 10.01 -6.76
CA ALA A 50 6.06 11.06 -5.80
C ALA A 50 7.19 11.40 -4.81
N ARG A 51 8.14 10.47 -4.58
CA ARG A 51 9.35 10.68 -3.74
C ARG A 51 10.58 11.05 -4.58
N GLY A 52 10.46 11.18 -5.89
CA GLY A 52 11.60 11.36 -6.80
C GLY A 52 12.41 10.07 -7.04
N LEU A 53 11.92 8.92 -6.58
CA LEU A 53 12.52 7.62 -6.83
C LEU A 53 12.09 7.07 -8.19
N GLN A 54 13.03 7.01 -9.12
CA GLN A 54 12.86 6.25 -10.35
C GLN A 54 13.11 4.77 -10.05
N LEU A 55 12.03 3.99 -10.01
CA LEU A 55 12.07 2.54 -9.78
C LEU A 55 11.96 1.83 -11.13
N ASP A 56 13.02 1.13 -11.52
CA ASP A 56 12.99 0.27 -12.70
C ASP A 56 12.07 -0.93 -12.47
N ASP A 57 11.57 -1.51 -13.56
CA ASP A 57 10.64 -2.65 -13.48
C ASP A 57 11.23 -3.85 -12.73
N ALA A 58 12.53 -4.11 -12.92
CA ALA A 58 13.24 -5.16 -12.19
C ALA A 58 13.23 -4.93 -10.67
N VAL A 59 13.28 -3.68 -10.20
CA VAL A 59 13.19 -3.33 -8.78
C VAL A 59 11.79 -3.61 -8.24
N ILE A 60 10.76 -3.22 -9.01
CA ILE A 60 9.36 -3.41 -8.64
C ILE A 60 9.02 -4.90 -8.57
N ASP A 61 9.40 -5.66 -9.59
CA ASP A 61 9.17 -7.10 -9.62
C ASP A 61 9.90 -7.80 -8.48
N TRP A 62 11.14 -7.36 -8.17
CA TRP A 62 11.87 -7.89 -7.03
C TRP A 62 11.13 -7.63 -5.71
N LEU A 63 10.62 -6.42 -5.47
CA LEU A 63 9.83 -6.09 -4.28
C LEU A 63 8.58 -6.97 -4.15
N LEU A 64 7.84 -7.19 -5.24
CA LEU A 64 6.62 -8.01 -5.23
C LEU A 64 6.86 -9.50 -5.00
N VAL A 65 8.09 -9.97 -5.22
CA VAL A 65 8.51 -11.35 -4.96
C VAL A 65 9.07 -11.52 -3.55
N HIS A 66 9.76 -10.53 -2.99
CA HIS A 66 10.54 -10.68 -1.75
C HIS A 66 9.98 -9.94 -0.53
N VAL A 67 8.97 -9.08 -0.72
CA VAL A 67 8.28 -8.34 0.34
C VAL A 67 6.83 -8.81 0.40
N GLU A 68 6.21 -8.76 1.58
CA GLU A 68 4.79 -9.03 1.72
C GLU A 68 3.97 -8.15 0.76
N ARG A 69 2.98 -8.77 0.10
CA ARG A 69 2.21 -8.17 -1.00
C ARG A 69 1.09 -7.23 -0.52
N ASP A 70 1.21 -6.69 0.68
CA ASP A 70 0.33 -5.64 1.17
C ASP A 70 0.97 -4.26 0.99
N LEU A 71 0.14 -3.23 0.82
CA LEU A 71 0.63 -1.88 0.55
C LEU A 71 1.32 -1.22 1.75
N ALA A 72 1.09 -1.71 2.97
CA ALA A 72 1.74 -1.14 4.14
C ALA A 72 3.21 -1.60 4.20
N SER A 73 3.47 -2.89 4.05
CA SER A 73 4.83 -3.45 3.98
C SER A 73 5.62 -2.91 2.81
N LEU A 74 5.02 -2.89 1.61
CA LEU A 74 5.63 -2.29 0.42
C LEU A 74 5.93 -0.81 0.60
N GLY A 75 5.02 -0.07 1.26
CA GLY A 75 5.21 1.34 1.59
C GLY A 75 6.39 1.58 2.54
N ALA A 76 6.50 0.78 3.61
CA ALA A 76 7.59 0.88 4.57
C ALA A 76 8.96 0.62 3.91
N VAL A 77 9.05 -0.35 3.00
CA VAL A 77 10.28 -0.60 2.24
C VAL A 77 10.61 0.56 1.32
N LEU A 78 9.63 1.17 0.65
CA LEU A 78 9.85 2.37 -0.16
C LEU A 78 10.37 3.55 0.68
N ASP A 79 9.84 3.78 1.88
CA ASP A 79 10.29 4.86 2.76
C ASP A 79 11.71 4.62 3.30
N ARG A 80 12.10 3.35 3.49
CA ARG A 80 13.48 2.99 3.83
C ARG A 80 14.42 3.17 2.63
N LEU A 81 13.98 2.75 1.44
CA LEU A 81 14.72 2.88 0.20
C LEU A 81 14.98 4.34 -0.17
N ASP A 82 13.99 5.20 0.03
CA ASP A 82 14.08 6.64 -0.21
C ASP A 82 15.23 7.27 0.55
N ARG A 83 15.19 7.13 1.89
CA ARG A 83 16.23 7.62 2.79
C ARG A 83 17.62 7.07 2.44
N ALA A 84 17.70 5.77 2.16
CA ALA A 84 18.97 5.13 1.81
C ALA A 84 19.52 5.63 0.47
N SER A 85 18.66 5.79 -0.54
CA SER A 85 19.06 6.25 -1.88
C SER A 85 19.55 7.70 -1.86
N LEU A 86 18.89 8.56 -1.07
CA LEU A 86 19.28 9.94 -0.83
C LEU A 86 20.64 10.01 -0.12
N ALA A 87 20.84 9.22 0.94
CA ALA A 87 22.11 9.17 1.66
C ALA A 87 23.26 8.69 0.77
N ALA A 88 23.02 7.67 -0.06
CA ALA A 88 24.01 7.10 -0.96
C ALA A 88 24.16 7.88 -2.29
N ARG A 89 23.32 8.90 -2.54
CA ARG A 89 23.24 9.69 -3.79
C ARG A 89 23.24 8.83 -5.06
N ARG A 90 22.54 7.70 -5.04
CA ARG A 90 22.47 6.76 -6.17
C ARG A 90 21.06 6.27 -6.41
N ARG A 91 20.77 5.91 -7.66
CA ARG A 91 19.48 5.32 -8.04
C ARG A 91 19.27 3.96 -7.34
N PRO A 92 18.04 3.65 -6.93
CA PRO A 92 17.72 2.35 -6.36
C PRO A 92 17.86 1.24 -7.40
N THR A 93 18.52 0.15 -7.03
CA THR A 93 18.71 -1.05 -7.86
C THR A 93 18.43 -2.31 -7.05
N VAL A 94 18.26 -3.46 -7.72
CA VAL A 94 18.03 -4.75 -7.03
C VAL A 94 19.17 -5.11 -6.06
N PRO A 95 20.48 -4.98 -6.42
CA PRO A 95 21.56 -5.19 -5.46
C PRO A 95 21.49 -4.26 -4.24
N PHE A 96 21.09 -3.00 -4.46
CA PHE A 96 20.96 -2.04 -3.36
C PHE A 96 19.84 -2.41 -2.39
N LEU A 97 18.69 -2.84 -2.90
CA LEU A 97 17.58 -3.35 -2.08
C LEU A 97 17.97 -4.57 -1.28
N ARG A 98 18.70 -5.52 -1.89
CA ARG A 98 19.22 -6.70 -1.19
C ARG A 98 20.14 -6.33 -0.04
N GLN A 99 20.99 -5.32 -0.21
CA GLN A 99 21.83 -4.83 0.86
C GLN A 99 20.97 -4.20 1.97
N LEU A 100 20.04 -3.32 1.60
CA LEU A 100 19.19 -2.60 2.53
C LEU A 100 18.32 -3.51 3.39
N LEU A 101 17.81 -4.63 2.86
CA LEU A 101 16.94 -5.55 3.59
C LEU A 101 17.68 -6.61 4.41
N ARG A 102 19.00 -6.71 4.26
CA ARG A 102 19.86 -7.58 5.09
C ARG A 102 20.35 -6.88 6.37
N GLU A 103 20.30 -5.56 6.40
CA GLU A 103 20.55 -4.70 7.56
C GLU A 103 19.27 -4.51 8.39
#